data_AF-A0A7J5VG99-F1
#
_entry.id   AF-A0A7J5VG99-F1
#
_cell.length_a   1.000
_cell.length_b   1.000
_cell.length_c   1.000
_cell.angle_alpha   90.00
_cell.angle_beta   90.00
_cell.angle_gamma   90.00
#
_symmetry.space_group_name_H-M   'P 1'
#
loop_
_entity.id
_entity.type
_entity.pdbx_description
1 polymer ?
#
loop_
_entity_poly.entity_id
_entity_poly.type
_entity_poly.pdbx_seq_one_letter_code
_entity_poly.pdbx_strand_id
1 'polypeptide(L)'
;MSTFGAKLIMKKDSTKKFQAKRSQPYYSLSAVKQLVKQGNVEIRGNALEGAYQDFGWKTDDILDAIRKLKPAHYYKSEPSRMRESLLIDYYKAPELKGEAVYVHFYIVDGRLIVNSFKKI
;
A
#
# COMPACT_ATOMS: atom_id res chain seq x y z
N MET A 1 -35.66 23.16 -43.23
CA MET A 1 -36.18 23.01 -41.85
C MET A 1 -35.13 22.29 -41.03
N SER A 2 -34.86 22.85 -39.85
CA SER A 2 -33.66 22.64 -39.03
C SER A 2 -33.59 21.27 -38.36
N THR A 3 -32.35 20.80 -38.19
CA THR A 3 -31.86 19.62 -37.43
C THR A 3 -32.32 19.58 -35.98
N PHE A 4 -32.58 18.39 -35.40
CA PHE A 4 -32.19 18.04 -34.02
C PHE A 4 -32.28 16.52 -33.79
N GLY A 5 -31.15 15.82 -33.92
CA GLY A 5 -30.97 14.45 -33.43
C GLY A 5 -30.36 14.49 -32.03
N ALA A 6 -31.12 14.09 -31.01
CA ALA A 6 -30.64 14.02 -29.64
C ALA A 6 -29.59 12.89 -29.50
N LYS A 7 -28.33 13.25 -29.28
CA LYS A 7 -27.25 12.33 -28.94
C LYS A 7 -27.41 11.94 -27.47
N LEU A 8 -27.85 10.71 -27.22
CA LEU A 8 -27.89 10.11 -25.89
C LEU A 8 -26.44 9.94 -25.40
N ILE A 9 -25.98 10.84 -24.51
CA ILE A 9 -24.70 10.71 -23.83
C ILE A 9 -24.89 9.66 -22.73
N MET A 10 -24.41 8.44 -22.97
CA MET A 10 -24.24 7.46 -21.90
C MET A 10 -23.19 7.99 -20.93
N LYS A 11 -23.62 8.38 -19.73
CA LYS A 11 -22.71 8.60 -18.60
C LYS A 11 -21.99 7.28 -18.36
N LYS A 12 -20.66 7.32 -18.44
CA LYS A 12 -19.80 6.17 -18.17
C LYS A 12 -19.92 5.87 -16.68
N ASP A 13 -20.82 4.96 -16.31
CA ASP A 13 -20.90 4.45 -14.95
C ASP A 13 -19.56 3.81 -14.62
N SER A 14 -18.76 4.51 -13.81
CA SER A 14 -17.58 3.98 -13.17
C SER A 14 -18.04 2.96 -12.12
N THR A 15 -18.46 1.80 -12.60
CA THR A 15 -18.70 0.63 -11.78
C THR A 15 -17.36 0.28 -11.13
N LYS A 16 -17.16 0.75 -9.90
CA LYS A 16 -16.17 0.17 -8.99
C LYS A 16 -16.45 -1.33 -8.98
N LYS A 17 -15.64 -2.10 -9.72
CA LYS A 17 -15.64 -3.56 -9.60
C LYS A 17 -15.46 -3.86 -8.12
N PHE A 18 -16.48 -4.46 -7.52
CA PHE A 18 -16.41 -4.97 -6.16
C PHE A 18 -15.35 -6.07 -6.14
N GLN A 19 -14.12 -5.70 -5.81
CA GLN A 19 -13.07 -6.69 -5.61
C GLN A 19 -13.34 -7.36 -4.28
N ALA A 20 -13.62 -8.66 -4.32
CA ALA A 20 -13.76 -9.47 -3.12
C ALA A 20 -12.53 -9.25 -2.23
N LYS A 21 -12.76 -8.97 -0.94
CA LYS A 21 -11.69 -8.73 0.02
C LYS A 21 -10.78 -9.96 0.06
N ARG A 22 -9.51 -9.80 -0.32
CA ARG A 22 -8.53 -10.88 -0.28
C ARG A 22 -8.27 -11.29 1.17
N SER A 23 -8.25 -12.59 1.45
CA SER A 23 -7.88 -13.15 2.76
C SER A 23 -6.37 -13.17 3.01
N GLN A 24 -5.57 -13.01 1.95
CA GLN A 24 -4.11 -13.03 1.97
C GLN A 24 -3.55 -11.82 1.22
N PRO A 25 -2.34 -11.34 1.60
CA PRO A 25 -1.68 -10.25 0.90
C PRO A 25 -1.41 -10.59 -0.57
N TYR A 26 -1.34 -9.57 -1.41
CA TYR A 26 -0.97 -9.74 -2.80
C TYR A 26 0.51 -10.13 -2.93
N TYR A 27 1.39 -9.52 -2.13
CA TYR A 27 2.80 -9.87 -2.05
C TYR A 27 3.06 -10.77 -0.84
N SER A 28 3.74 -11.90 -1.05
CA SER A 28 4.12 -12.75 0.07
C SER A 28 5.05 -11.99 1.01
N LEU A 29 4.81 -12.11 2.32
CA LEU A 29 5.60 -11.39 3.30
C LEU A 29 7.07 -11.84 3.32
N SER A 30 7.35 -13.08 2.89
CA SER A 30 8.71 -13.56 2.66
C SER A 30 9.42 -12.77 1.54
N ALA A 31 8.76 -12.54 0.40
CA ALA A 31 9.31 -11.74 -0.69
C ALA A 31 9.55 -10.30 -0.27
N VAL A 32 8.60 -9.69 0.46
CA VAL A 32 8.76 -8.34 1.02
C VAL A 32 10.00 -8.27 1.90
N LYS A 33 10.15 -9.20 2.85
CA LYS A 33 11.31 -9.25 3.76
C LYS A 33 12.62 -9.51 3.03
N GLN A 34 12.60 -10.29 1.96
CA GLN A 34 13.77 -10.53 1.12
C GLN A 34 14.24 -9.25 0.42
N LEU A 35 13.32 -8.45 -0.13
CA LEU A 35 13.65 -7.15 -0.72
C LEU A 35 14.26 -6.19 0.30
N VAL A 36 13.71 -6.15 1.53
CA VAL A 36 14.28 -5.38 2.65
C VAL A 36 15.67 -5.87 3.04
N LYS A 37 15.92 -7.17 3.01
CA LYS A 37 17.25 -7.74 3.29
C LYS A 37 18.27 -7.39 2.20
N GLN A 38 17.84 -7.35 0.94
CA GLN A 38 18.68 -7.03 -0.21
C GLN A 38 18.93 -5.52 -0.40
N GLY A 39 18.25 -4.66 0.36
CA GLY A 39 18.32 -3.21 0.18
C GLY A 39 17.52 -2.71 -1.05
N ASN A 40 16.70 -3.58 -1.66
CA ASN A 40 15.85 -3.25 -2.80
C ASN A 40 14.54 -2.56 -2.33
N VAL A 41 14.69 -1.44 -1.62
CA VAL A 41 13.59 -0.71 -0.99
C VAL A 41 13.71 0.78 -1.27
N GLU A 42 12.57 1.40 -1.57
CA GLU A 42 12.42 2.84 -1.62
C GLU A 42 11.34 3.25 -0.60
N ILE A 43 11.68 4.19 0.29
CA ILE A 43 10.74 4.77 1.24
C ILE A 43 10.37 6.15 0.72
N ARG A 44 9.08 6.37 0.44
CA ARG A 44 8.63 7.69 -0.03
C ARG A 44 8.78 8.74 1.06
N GLY A 45 9.00 9.99 0.65
CA GLY A 45 9.18 11.11 1.58
C GLY A 45 8.05 11.23 2.60
N ASN A 46 6.80 11.10 2.19
CA ASN A 46 5.64 11.14 3.09
C ASN A 46 5.58 9.95 4.06
N ALA A 47 6.13 8.79 3.68
CA ALA A 47 6.22 7.64 4.57
C ALA A 47 7.32 7.85 5.62
N LEU A 48 8.46 8.41 5.22
CA LEU A 48 9.56 8.76 6.12
C LEU A 48 9.13 9.86 7.10
N GLU A 49 8.45 10.89 6.61
CA GLU A 49 7.93 11.99 7.43
C GLU A 49 6.90 11.48 8.45
N GLY A 50 5.93 10.67 8.02
CA GLY A 50 4.94 10.10 8.94
C GLY A 50 5.56 9.20 10.01
N ALA A 51 6.54 8.37 9.64
CA ALA A 51 7.27 7.55 10.61
C ALA A 51 8.04 8.39 11.64
N TYR A 52 8.67 9.48 11.18
CA TYR A 52 9.42 10.38 12.05
C TYR A 52 8.48 11.18 12.98
N GLN A 53 7.38 11.72 12.47
CA GLN A 53 6.43 12.51 13.26
C GLN A 53 5.72 11.66 14.31
N ASP A 54 5.28 10.45 13.95
CA ASP A 54 4.47 9.62 14.84
C ASP A 54 5.29 8.83 15.86
N PHE A 55 6.54 8.49 15.53
CA PHE A 55 7.36 7.57 16.32
C PHE A 55 8.81 7.99 16.53
N GLY A 56 9.27 9.08 15.89
CA GLY A 56 10.69 9.45 15.85
C GLY A 56 11.56 8.50 15.00
N TRP A 57 10.94 7.66 14.17
CA TRP A 57 11.63 6.59 13.45
C TRP A 57 12.30 7.08 12.16
N LYS A 58 13.50 6.54 11.90
CA LYS A 58 14.26 6.80 10.68
C LYS A 58 14.19 5.60 9.74
N THR A 59 14.90 5.66 8.61
CA THR A 59 14.94 4.59 7.60
C THR A 59 15.18 3.21 8.22
N ASP A 60 16.21 3.04 9.04
CA ASP A 60 16.54 1.73 9.62
C ASP A 60 15.42 1.20 10.52
N ASP A 61 14.77 2.08 11.28
CA ASP A 61 13.62 1.70 12.11
C ASP A 61 12.44 1.18 11.29
N ILE A 62 12.16 1.82 10.16
CA ILE A 62 11.10 1.43 9.22
C ILE A 62 11.42 0.05 8.62
N LEU A 63 12.66 -0.16 8.15
CA LEU A 63 13.08 -1.43 7.57
C LEU A 63 12.99 -2.56 8.61
N ASP A 64 13.43 -2.32 9.84
CA ASP A 64 13.31 -3.27 10.95
C ASP A 64 11.85 -3.55 11.34
N ALA A 65 10.99 -2.54 11.31
CA ALA A 65 9.55 -2.71 11.52
C ALA A 65 8.95 -3.62 10.43
N ILE A 66 9.29 -3.40 9.16
CA ILE A 66 8.81 -4.24 8.05
C ILE A 66 9.30 -5.68 8.19
N ARG A 67 10.55 -5.90 8.62
CA ARG A 67 11.10 -7.25 8.90
C ARG A 67 10.31 -7.98 10.01
N LYS A 68 9.72 -7.24 10.94
CA LYS A 68 8.94 -7.77 12.08
C LYS A 68 7.45 -7.97 11.78
N LEU A 69 6.95 -7.56 10.61
CA LEU A 69 5.57 -7.83 10.23
C LEU A 69 5.25 -9.33 10.27
N LYS A 70 3.99 -9.64 10.59
CA LYS A 70 3.44 -11.00 10.65
C LYS A 70 2.25 -11.11 9.70
N PRO A 71 1.91 -12.32 9.19
CA PRO A 71 0.72 -12.51 8.36
C PRO A 71 -0.57 -11.99 9.01
N ALA A 72 -0.71 -12.12 10.34
CA ALA A 72 -1.86 -11.62 11.09
C ALA A 72 -2.02 -10.08 11.06
N HIS A 73 -0.97 -9.34 10.71
CA HIS A 73 -1.05 -7.88 10.58
C HIS A 73 -1.65 -7.45 9.23
N TYR A 74 -1.83 -8.37 8.28
CA TYR A 74 -2.43 -8.06 6.99
C TYR A 74 -3.87 -7.56 7.18
N TYR A 75 -4.18 -6.41 6.60
CA TYR A 75 -5.49 -5.78 6.72
C TYR A 75 -6.31 -5.94 5.43
N LYS A 76 -5.75 -5.53 4.30
CA LYS A 76 -6.39 -5.59 2.97
C LYS A 76 -5.38 -5.35 1.86
N SER A 77 -5.78 -5.63 0.62
CA SER A 77 -5.10 -5.18 -0.60
C SER A 77 -6.06 -4.31 -1.41
N GLU A 78 -5.61 -3.22 -2.00
CA GLU A 78 -6.42 -2.38 -2.90
C GLU A 78 -5.65 -2.01 -4.17
N PRO A 79 -6.30 -1.88 -5.34
CA PRO A 79 -5.67 -1.34 -6.53
C PRO A 79 -5.19 0.10 -6.29
N SER A 80 -4.01 0.41 -6.82
CA SER A 80 -3.53 1.79 -6.87
C SER A 80 -4.45 2.62 -7.77
N ARG A 81 -4.85 3.80 -7.28
CA ARG A 81 -5.62 4.76 -8.08
C ARG A 81 -4.82 5.39 -9.22
N MET A 82 -3.49 5.34 -9.14
CA MET A 82 -2.60 5.94 -10.15
C MET A 82 -2.14 4.95 -11.21
N ARG A 83 -2.11 3.65 -10.89
CA ARG A 83 -1.66 2.58 -11.80
C ARG A 83 -2.51 1.34 -11.57
N GLU A 84 -3.42 1.06 -12.48
CA GLU A 84 -4.40 -0.04 -12.34
C GLU A 84 -3.76 -1.43 -12.21
N SER A 85 -2.53 -1.61 -12.71
CA SER A 85 -1.78 -2.85 -12.61
C SER A 85 -1.11 -3.09 -11.25
N LEU A 86 -1.10 -2.10 -10.35
CA LEU A 86 -0.48 -2.23 -9.03
C LEU A 86 -1.53 -2.49 -7.96
N LEU A 87 -1.30 -3.52 -7.14
CA LEU A 87 -1.97 -3.67 -5.86
C LEU A 87 -1.09 -3.14 -4.73
N ILE A 88 -1.72 -2.49 -3.76
CA ILE A 88 -1.13 -1.98 -2.53
C ILE A 88 -1.59 -2.89 -1.40
N ASP A 89 -0.65 -3.47 -0.67
CA ASP A 89 -0.94 -4.22 0.54
C ASP A 89 -0.89 -3.29 1.76
N TYR A 90 -1.90 -3.40 2.61
CA TYR A 90 -2.06 -2.62 3.83
C TYR A 90 -1.95 -3.52 5.04
N TYR A 91 -1.20 -3.06 6.04
CA TYR A 91 -0.96 -3.77 7.30
C TYR A 91 -1.32 -2.87 8.49
N LYS A 92 -1.96 -3.48 9.50
CA LYS A 92 -2.23 -2.91 10.83
C LYS A 92 -1.52 -3.79 11.86
N ALA A 93 -0.49 -3.25 12.49
CA ALA A 93 0.35 -3.96 13.45
C ALA A 93 0.29 -3.23 14.81
N PRO A 94 -0.54 -3.67 15.76
CA PRO A 94 -0.79 -2.93 17.01
C PRO A 94 0.43 -2.88 17.96
N GLU A 95 1.42 -3.76 17.78
CA GLU A 95 2.58 -3.89 18.68
C GLU A 95 3.89 -4.02 17.90
N LEU A 96 4.03 -3.30 16.80
CA LEU A 96 5.24 -3.34 15.99
C LEU A 96 6.32 -2.50 16.65
N LYS A 97 7.36 -3.14 17.19
CA LYS A 97 8.41 -2.46 18.00
C LYS A 97 7.82 -1.63 19.16
N GLY A 98 6.72 -2.09 19.77
CA GLY A 98 6.04 -1.39 20.85
C GLY A 98 5.03 -0.31 20.42
N GLU A 99 4.85 -0.10 19.11
CA GLU A 99 3.97 0.93 18.57
C GLU A 99 2.83 0.34 17.71
N ALA A 100 1.71 1.06 17.67
CA ALA A 100 0.57 0.73 16.81
C ALA A 100 0.75 1.34 15.42
N VAL A 101 1.19 0.52 14.46
CA VAL A 101 1.63 0.96 13.13
C VAL A 101 0.62 0.61 12.04
N TYR A 102 0.31 1.58 11.19
CA TYR A 102 -0.31 1.41 9.88
C TYR A 102 0.73 1.63 8.78
N VAL A 103 0.95 0.62 7.96
CA VAL A 103 1.90 0.68 6.84
C VAL A 103 1.26 0.11 5.58
N HIS A 104 1.56 0.72 4.44
CA HIS A 104 1.18 0.17 3.15
C HIS A 104 2.27 0.33 2.11
N PHE A 105 2.40 -0.69 1.29
CA PHE A 105 3.48 -0.82 0.33
C PHE A 105 3.03 -1.62 -0.89
N TYR A 106 3.82 -1.53 -1.94
CA TYR A 106 3.67 -2.34 -3.14
C TYR A 106 5.04 -2.69 -3.70
N ILE A 107 5.08 -3.66 -4.62
CA ILE A 107 6.32 -4.02 -5.32
C ILE A 107 6.17 -3.63 -6.79
N VAL A 108 7.18 -2.94 -7.32
CA VAL A 108 7.26 -2.57 -8.74
C VAL A 108 8.71 -2.68 -9.19
N ASP A 109 8.94 -3.23 -10.38
CA ASP A 109 10.28 -3.38 -10.98
C ASP A 109 11.32 -4.01 -10.03
N GLY A 110 10.88 -5.01 -9.24
CA GLY A 110 11.72 -5.71 -8.27
C GLY A 110 12.08 -4.91 -7.01
N ARG A 111 11.46 -3.76 -6.76
CA ARG A 111 11.68 -2.94 -5.56
C ARG A 111 10.43 -2.85 -4.70
N LEU A 112 10.63 -2.89 -3.39
CA LEU A 112 9.59 -2.59 -2.41
C LEU A 112 9.44 -1.08 -2.28
N ILE A 113 8.25 -0.55 -2.53
CA ILE A 113 7.94 0.87 -2.32
C ILE A 113 7.08 1.01 -1.07
N VAL A 114 7.63 1.64 -0.02
CA VAL A 114 6.88 1.98 1.19
C VAL A 114 6.12 3.28 0.93
N ASN A 115 4.80 3.18 0.78
CA ASN A 115 3.96 4.24 0.25
C ASN A 115 3.40 5.17 1.35
N SER A 116 3.07 4.64 2.53
CA SER A 116 2.99 5.44 3.75
C SER A 116 3.19 4.59 5.00
N PHE A 117 3.58 5.28 6.08
CA PHE A 117 3.89 4.71 7.38
C PHE A 117 3.45 5.70 8.44
N LYS A 118 2.59 5.29 9.37
CA LYS A 118 2.01 6.18 10.39
C LYS A 118 1.41 5.39 11.55
N LYS A 119 0.99 6.09 12.61
CA LYS A 119 0.19 5.51 13.70
C LYS A 119 -1.20 5.12 13.21
N ILE A 120 -1.74 4.04 13.80
CA ILE A 120 -3.14 3.62 13.57
C ILE A 120 -4.10 4.69 14.07
#